data_AF-A0A2V9NGL9-F1
#
_entry.id   AF-A0A2V9NGL9-F1
#
_cell.length_a   1.000
_cell.length_b   1.000
_cell.length_c   1.000
_cell.angle_alpha   90.00
_cell.angle_beta   90.00
_cell.angle_gamma   90.00
#
_symmetry.space_group_name_H-M   'P 1'
#
loop_
_entity.id
_entity.type
_entity.pdbx_description
1 polymer ?
#
loop_
_entity_poly.entity_id
_entity_poly.type
_entity_poly.pdbx_seq_one_letter_code
_entity_poly.pdbx_strand_id
1 'polypeptide(L)' 'WGFKTLQVSQLISLVRVGNLPSRRVAEKAGMQQWKTILWRDLEHWIMRIERAQKEKGELKPAPK' A
#
# COMPACT_ATOMS: atom_id res chain seq x y z
N TRP A 1 -3.86 -8.77 -10.83
CA TRP A 1 -3.00 -8.47 -12.00
C TRP A 1 -1.55 -8.21 -11.60
N GLY A 2 -1.24 -7.27 -10.67
CA GLY A 2 0.14 -6.91 -10.28
C GLY A 2 1.08 -8.09 -9.98
N PHE A 3 0.93 -8.79 -8.86
CA PHE A 3 1.79 -9.94 -8.52
C PHE A 3 1.69 -11.12 -9.51
N LYS A 4 0.56 -11.25 -10.22
CA LYS A 4 0.37 -12.30 -11.24
C LYS A 4 1.24 -12.05 -12.48
N THR A 5 1.48 -10.79 -12.82
CA THR A 5 2.16 -10.41 -14.07
C THR A 5 3.60 -9.97 -13.83
N LEU A 6 3.83 -9.26 -12.72
CA LEU A 6 5.14 -8.76 -12.34
C LEU A 6 5.80 -9.74 -11.37
N GLN A 7 6.99 -10.22 -11.67
CA GLN A 7 7.80 -11.08 -10.79
C GLN A 7 8.49 -10.26 -9.67
N VAL A 8 7.71 -9.46 -8.96
CA VAL A 8 8.19 -8.61 -7.86
C VAL A 8 7.77 -9.17 -6.50
N SER A 9 8.59 -8.92 -5.49
CA SER A 9 8.36 -9.31 -4.09
C SER A 9 7.34 -8.41 -3.39
N GLN A 10 7.11 -7.20 -3.90
CA GLN A 10 6.23 -6.21 -3.29
C GLN A 10 5.58 -5.31 -4.34
N LEU A 11 4.44 -4.73 -3.98
CA LEU A 11 3.81 -3.64 -4.71
C LEU A 11 3.69 -2.44 -3.79
N ILE A 12 3.84 -1.24 -4.38
CA ILE A 12 3.65 0.02 -3.67
C ILE A 12 2.60 0.88 -4.37
N SER A 13 1.93 1.73 -3.59
CA SER A 13 1.03 2.76 -4.08
C SER A 13 1.34 4.07 -3.36
N LEU A 14 1.52 5.14 -4.12
CA LEU A 14 1.69 6.48 -3.58
C LEU A 14 0.31 7.12 -3.37
N VAL A 15 0.01 7.54 -2.15
CA VAL A 15 -1.30 8.12 -1.79
C VAL A 15 -1.07 9.45 -1.09
N ARG A 16 -1.69 10.53 -1.59
CA ARG A 16 -1.66 11.83 -0.92
C ARG A 16 -2.44 11.74 0.40
N VAL A 17 -1.95 12.37 1.46
CA VAL A 17 -2.56 12.34 2.82
C VAL A 17 -4.06 12.70 2.81
N GLY A 18 -4.46 13.68 2.00
CA GLY A 18 -5.86 14.09 1.87
C GLY A 18 -6.75 13.17 1.02
N ASN A 19 -6.17 12.19 0.31
CA ASN A 19 -6.92 11.29 -0.59
C ASN A 19 -7.37 10.04 0.17
N LEU A 20 -8.36 10.22 1.06
CA LEU A 20 -8.96 9.15 1.85
C LEU A 20 -9.58 8.02 0.98
N PRO A 21 -10.24 8.29 -0.17
CA PRO A 21 -10.75 7.23 -1.04
C PRO A 21 -9.65 6.29 -1.54
N SER A 22 -8.55 6.83 -2.08
CA SER A 22 -7.44 5.99 -2.56
C SER A 22 -6.76 5.24 -1.43
N ARG A 23 -6.64 5.85 -0.23
CA ARG A 23 -6.14 5.15 0.97
C ARG A 23 -6.99 3.93 1.28
N ARG A 24 -8.33 4.08 1.34
CA ARG A 24 -9.25 2.97 1.64
C ARG A 24 -9.18 1.85 0.60
N VAL A 25 -8.99 2.18 -0.67
CA VAL A 25 -8.80 1.17 -1.73
C VAL A 25 -7.49 0.40 -1.50
N ALA A 26 -6.40 1.10 -1.19
CA ALA A 26 -5.11 0.46 -0.90
C ALA A 26 -5.20 -0.45 0.34
N GLU A 27 -5.83 0.02 1.42
CA GLU A 27 -6.07 -0.77 2.64
C GLU A 27 -6.93 -2.01 2.35
N LYS A 28 -8.02 -1.85 1.58
CA LYS A 28 -8.88 -2.97 1.17
C LYS A 28 -8.15 -3.98 0.27
N ALA A 29 -7.18 -3.52 -0.52
CA ALA A 29 -6.31 -4.40 -1.30
C ALA A 29 -5.29 -5.17 -0.43
N GLY A 30 -5.13 -4.74 0.83
CA GLY A 30 -4.24 -5.32 1.84
C GLY A 30 -2.92 -4.57 2.01
N MET A 31 -2.80 -3.36 1.47
CA MET A 31 -1.61 -2.55 1.64
C MET A 31 -1.62 -1.84 3.00
N GLN A 32 -0.44 -1.69 3.58
CA GLN A 32 -0.21 -0.95 4.81
C GLN A 32 0.70 0.24 4.54
N GLN A 33 0.59 1.30 5.33
CA GLN A 33 1.51 2.42 5.24
C GLN A 33 2.91 1.95 5.64
N TRP A 34 3.87 2.10 4.73
CA TRP A 34 5.28 1.77 4.98
C TRP A 34 6.07 2.97 5.46
N LYS A 35 5.92 4.11 4.78
CA LYS A 35 6.57 5.37 5.15
C LYS A 35 5.82 6.55 4.57
N THR A 36 6.13 7.72 5.10
CA THR A 36 5.68 9.01 4.56
C THR A 36 6.85 9.67 3.85
N ILE A 37 6.58 10.28 2.69
CA ILE A 37 7.57 11.04 1.93
C ILE A 37 7.04 12.41 1.58
N LEU A 38 7.94 13.38 1.42
CA LEU A 38 7.66 14.64 0.77
C LEU A 38 8.00 14.48 -0.71
N TRP A 39 7.01 14.64 -1.59
CA TRP A 39 7.21 14.59 -3.04
C TRP A 39 6.50 15.77 -3.68
N ARG A 40 7.25 16.60 -4.41
CA ARG A 40 6.76 17.87 -4.99
C ARG A 40 6.06 18.74 -3.95
N ASP A 41 6.71 18.92 -2.81
CA ASP A 41 6.24 19.72 -1.66
C ASP A 41 4.90 19.26 -1.05
N LEU A 42 4.50 18.03 -1.34
CA LEU A 42 3.29 17.42 -0.82
C LEU A 42 3.61 16.15 -0.07
N GLU A 43 2.99 16.00 1.10
CA GLU A 43 3.11 14.80 1.91
C GLU A 43 2.32 13.66 1.27
N HIS A 44 2.98 12.52 1.14
CA HIS A 44 2.42 11.30 0.59
C HIS A 44 2.74 10.10 1.48
N TRP A 45 1.76 9.23 1.65
CA TRP A 45 1.96 7.88 2.18
C TRP A 45 2.39 6.95 1.06
N ILE A 46 3.44 6.16 1.32
CA ILE A 46 3.74 4.98 0.53
C ILE A 46 3.03 3.81 1.18
N MET A 47 1.99 3.32 0.52
CA MET A 47 1.29 2.10 0.89
C MET A 47 2.02 0.92 0.24
N ARG A 48 2.24 -0.18 0.97
CA ARG A 48 3.01 -1.34 0.54
C ARG A 48 2.29 -2.63 0.89
N ILE A 49 2.39 -3.63 0.02
CA ILE A 49 2.04 -5.02 0.31
C ILE A 49 3.14 -5.94 -0.21
N GLU A 50 3.51 -6.94 0.58
CA GLU A 50 4.44 -8.00 0.15
C GLU A 50 3.68 -9.16 -0.47
N ARG A 51 4.28 -9.82 -1.45
CA ARG A 51 3.71 -11.01 -2.10
C ARG A 51 3.41 -12.11 -1.07
N ALA A 52 4.37 -12.35 -0.16
CA ALA A 52 4.22 -13.34 0.90
C ALA A 52 3.01 -13.06 1.81
N GLN A 53 2.78 -11.78 2.16
CA GLN A 53 1.61 -11.37 2.94
C GLN A 53 0.30 -11.63 2.17
N LYS A 54 0.30 -11.34 0.86
CA LYS A 54 -0.87 -11.56 0.01
C LYS A 54 -1.21 -13.05 -0.16
N GLU A 55 -0.19 -13.89 -0.27
CA GLU A 55 -0.33 -15.35 -0.46
C GLU A 55 -0.74 -16.07 0.83
N LYS A 56 -0.25 -15.62 2.00
CA LYS A 56 -0.61 -16.21 3.30
C LYS A 56 -2.03 -15.85 3.79
N GLY A 57 -2.69 -14.86 3.19
CA GLY A 57 -3.97 -14.35 3.69
C GLY A 57 -3.88 -13.67 5.06
N GLU A 58 -2.67 -13.50 5.61
CA GLU A 58 -2.40 -12.83 6.88
C GLU A 58 -2.51 -11.31 6.71
N LEU A 59 -3.74 -10.83 6.75
CA LEU A 59 -4.05 -9.40 6.73
C LEU A 59 -4.36 -8.95 8.16
N LYS A 60 -3.32 -8.53 8.89
CA LYS A 60 -3.55 -7.73 10.10
C LYS A 60 -4.01 -6.34 9.66
N PRO A 61 -5.19 -5.86 10.07
CA PRO A 61 -5.57 -4.47 9.83
C PRO A 61 -4.53 -3.56 10.48
N ALA A 62 -4.23 -2.44 9.83
CA ALA A 62 -3.36 -1.41 10.40
C ALA A 62 -3.92 -0.98 11.77
N PRO A 63 -3.05 -0.74 12.78
CA PRO A 63 -3.52 -0.27 14.08
C PRO A 63 -4.31 1.03 13.90
N LYS A 64 -5.47 1.10 14.57
CA LYS A 64 -6.38 2.26 14.58
C LYS A 64 -5.70 3.48 15.19
#